data_AF-A0A6F8YCX4-F1
#
_entry.id   AF-A0A6F8YCX4-F1
#
_cell.length_a   1.000
_cell.length_b   1.000
_cell.length_c   1.000
_cell.angle_alpha   90.00
_cell.angle_beta   90.00
_cell.angle_gamma   90.00
#
_symmetry.space_group_name_H-M   'P 1'
#
loop_
_entity.id
_entity.type
_entity.pdbx_description
1 polymer ?
#
loop_
_entity_poly.entity_id
_entity_poly.type
_entity_poly.pdbx_seq_one_letter_code
_entity_poly.pdbx_strand_id
1 'polypeptide(L)'
;MSTPDELERHHTLQTAVARYDTLRTRDALASPGEEDEPPAAPPLSKEEALELLALGELIARKAGYGRQLGVRSARAAGASWSQVGAALGTSKQAAWEAHTRWLDEQGAGSDDGPAPDADRVSA
;
A
#
# COMPACT_ATOMS: atom_id res chain seq x y z
N MET A 1 20.72 12.14 1.76
CA MET A 1 20.06 11.64 0.53
C MET A 1 18.78 11.02 1.03
N SER A 2 17.61 11.54 0.67
CA SER A 2 16.34 11.12 1.26
C SER A 2 16.04 9.64 0.95
N THR A 3 16.40 8.75 1.87
CA THR A 3 16.03 7.32 1.79
C THR A 3 14.71 7.08 2.55
N PRO A 4 13.97 6.01 2.24
CA PRO A 4 12.76 5.67 2.99
C PRO A 4 13.00 5.57 4.51
N ASP A 5 14.12 4.98 4.92
CA ASP A 5 14.46 4.77 6.34
C ASP A 5 14.84 6.08 7.07
N GLU A 6 15.40 7.06 6.34
CA GLU A 6 15.62 8.41 6.87
C GLU A 6 14.29 9.14 7.05
N LEU A 7 13.47 9.16 5.99
CA LEU A 7 12.16 9.80 5.99
C LEU A 7 11.20 9.21 7.04
N GLU A 8 11.31 7.90 7.30
CA GLU A 8 10.46 7.21 8.27
C GLU A 8 10.53 7.81 9.68
N ARG A 9 11.70 8.30 10.09
CA ARG A 9 11.91 8.93 11.41
C ARG A 9 11.32 10.33 11.52
N HIS A 10 11.11 10.99 10.39
CA HIS A 10 10.70 12.40 10.34
C HIS A 10 9.26 12.59 9.86
N HIS A 11 8.64 11.54 9.30
CA HIS A 11 7.28 11.61 8.77
C HIS A 11 6.31 10.66 9.47
N THR A 12 5.13 11.19 9.80
CA THR A 12 3.90 10.39 9.92
C THR A 12 3.35 10.06 8.54
N LEU A 13 2.45 9.07 8.42
CA LEU A 13 1.79 8.76 7.15
C LEU A 13 1.15 10.01 6.52
N GLN A 14 0.42 10.80 7.32
CA GLN A 14 -0.23 12.03 6.85
C GLN A 14 0.79 13.03 6.28
N THR A 15 1.89 13.29 6.98
CA THR A 15 2.90 14.24 6.52
C THR A 15 3.66 13.74 5.28
N ALA A 16 3.87 12.41 5.16
CA ALA A 16 4.48 11.82 3.98
C ALA A 16 3.58 11.97 2.75
N VAL A 17 2.27 11.69 2.88
CA VAL A 17 1.28 11.87 1.81
C VAL A 17 1.20 13.32 1.36
N ALA A 18 1.13 14.27 2.30
CA ALA A 18 1.08 15.69 1.95
C ALA A 18 2.31 16.17 1.16
N ARG A 19 3.52 15.72 1.57
CA ARG A 19 4.77 16.06 0.86
C ARG A 19 4.82 15.38 -0.51
N TYR A 20 4.43 14.11 -0.60
CA TYR A 20 4.34 13.37 -1.85
C TYR A 20 3.41 14.07 -2.85
N ASP A 21 2.21 14.45 -2.42
CA ASP A 21 1.21 15.11 -3.25
C ASP A 21 1.71 16.46 -3.78
N THR A 22 2.41 17.23 -2.94
CA THR A 22 3.07 18.49 -3.34
C THR A 22 4.09 18.27 -4.47
N LEU A 23 5.00 17.30 -4.30
CA LEU A 23 6.03 17.00 -5.31
C LEU A 23 5.40 16.42 -6.58
N ARG A 24 4.41 15.55 -6.43
CA ARG A 24 3.70 14.90 -7.55
C ARG A 24 2.92 15.91 -8.39
N THR A 25 2.25 16.87 -7.74
CA THR A 25 1.56 17.96 -8.42
C THR A 25 2.54 18.81 -9.22
N ARG A 26 3.69 19.16 -8.63
CA ARG A 26 4.70 19.96 -9.34
C ARG A 26 5.31 19.21 -10.53
N ASP A 27 5.59 17.92 -10.36
CA ASP A 27 6.08 17.04 -11.43
C ASP A 27 5.08 16.96 -12.61
N ALA A 28 3.79 16.85 -12.32
CA ALA A 28 2.74 16.86 -13.34
C ALA A 28 2.67 18.20 -14.10
N LEU A 29 2.81 19.34 -13.39
CA LEU A 29 2.81 20.68 -13.99
C LEU A 29 4.10 21.03 -14.73
N ALA A 30 5.17 20.29 -14.50
CA ALA A 30 6.44 20.44 -15.21
C ALA A 30 6.47 19.66 -16.54
N SER A 31 5.46 18.82 -16.80
CA SER A 31 5.31 18.18 -18.11
C SER A 31 4.92 19.23 -19.14
N PRO A 32 5.55 19.25 -20.33
CA PRO A 32 5.13 20.15 -21.39
C PRO A 32 3.67 19.83 -21.76
N GLY A 33 2.87 20.88 -21.97
CA GLY A 33 1.47 20.76 -22.41
C GLY A 33 1.36 20.24 -23.84
N GLU A 34 0.15 20.28 -24.40
CA GLU A 34 0.00 20.13 -25.86
C GLU A 34 0.78 21.24 -26.60
N GLU A 35 1.21 20.91 -27.82
CA GLU A 35 2.16 21.63 -28.69
C GLU A 35 2.46 23.11 -28.34
N ASP A 36 3.72 23.38 -28.02
CA ASP A 36 4.36 24.69 -27.80
C ASP A 36 4.02 25.49 -26.52
N GLU A 37 3.21 24.96 -25.58
CA GLU A 37 3.00 25.64 -24.29
C GLU A 37 4.16 25.39 -23.30
N PRO A 38 4.79 26.45 -22.73
CA PRO A 38 5.82 26.27 -21.71
C PRO A 38 5.23 25.61 -20.45
N PRO A 39 6.00 24.79 -19.73
CA PRO A 39 5.50 24.09 -18.55
C PRO A 39 5.04 25.08 -17.47
N ALA A 40 3.93 24.75 -16.81
CA ALA A 40 3.33 25.58 -15.77
C ALA A 40 4.17 25.63 -14.47
N ALA A 41 5.13 24.71 -14.32
CA ALA A 41 6.08 24.69 -13.21
C ALA A 41 7.49 24.28 -13.66
N PRO A 42 8.56 24.68 -12.96
CA PRO A 42 9.89 24.15 -13.21
C PRO A 42 9.97 22.66 -12.86
N PRO A 43 10.80 21.87 -13.58
CA PRO A 43 11.00 20.47 -13.29
C PRO A 43 11.52 20.23 -11.87
N LEU A 44 11.30 19.00 -11.37
CA LEU A 44 11.91 18.58 -10.11
C LEU A 44 13.44 18.62 -10.21
N SER A 45 14.09 19.07 -9.15
CA SER A 45 15.52 18.82 -8.99
C SER A 45 15.76 17.31 -8.82
N LYS A 46 17.02 16.89 -9.00
CA LYS A 46 17.43 15.50 -8.78
C LYS A 46 17.06 15.04 -7.37
N GLU A 47 17.31 15.88 -6.37
CA GLU A 47 17.05 15.60 -4.96
C GLU A 47 15.54 15.42 -4.71
N GLU A 48 14.70 16.27 -5.30
CA GLU A 48 13.24 16.18 -5.17
C GLU A 48 12.65 14.98 -5.90
N ALA A 49 13.20 14.60 -7.05
CA ALA A 49 12.79 13.39 -7.74
C ALA A 49 13.13 12.13 -6.94
N LEU A 50 14.31 12.07 -6.31
CA LEU A 50 14.67 10.99 -5.40
C LEU A 50 13.83 10.99 -4.12
N GLU A 51 13.52 12.17 -3.57
CA GLU A 51 12.61 12.33 -2.43
C GLU A 51 11.21 11.80 -2.76
N LEU A 52 10.67 12.13 -3.95
CA LEU A 52 9.36 11.65 -4.41
C LEU A 52 9.29 10.11 -4.43
N LEU A 53 10.33 9.44 -4.94
CA LEU A 53 10.41 7.97 -4.93
C LEU A 53 10.46 7.42 -3.50
N ALA A 54 11.30 8.00 -2.65
CA ALA A 54 11.45 7.56 -1.27
C ALA A 54 10.18 7.75 -0.44
N LEU A 55 9.43 8.83 -0.68
CA LEU A 55 8.11 9.07 -0.06
C LEU A 55 7.07 8.06 -0.52
N GLY A 56 7.04 7.71 -1.81
CA GLY A 56 6.12 6.69 -2.34
C GLY A 56 6.32 5.33 -1.66
N GLU A 57 7.58 4.90 -1.53
CA GLU A 57 7.94 3.68 -0.79
C GLU A 57 7.55 3.78 0.69
N LEU A 58 7.84 4.90 1.35
CA LEU A 58 7.48 5.10 2.75
C LEU A 58 5.98 5.03 3.00
N ILE A 59 5.17 5.64 2.11
CA ILE A 59 3.71 5.60 2.18
C ILE A 59 3.22 4.15 2.04
N ALA A 60 3.76 3.40 1.08
CA ALA A 60 3.42 1.99 0.90
C ALA A 60 3.73 1.15 2.15
N ARG A 61 4.91 1.36 2.76
CA ARG A 61 5.29 0.70 4.02
C ARG A 61 4.33 1.06 5.16
N LYS A 62 4.11 2.35 5.43
CA LYS A 62 3.27 2.81 6.54
C LYS A 62 1.80 2.46 6.34
N ALA A 63 1.28 2.47 5.12
CA ALA A 63 -0.07 1.99 4.82
C ALA A 63 -0.18 0.45 4.94
N GLY A 64 0.93 -0.26 4.74
CA GLY A 64 1.06 -1.69 5.00
C GLY A 64 1.18 -2.06 6.48
N TYR A 65 1.60 -1.13 7.34
CA TYR A 65 1.70 -1.37 8.79
C TYR A 65 0.32 -1.70 9.36
N GLY A 66 0.23 -2.86 10.01
CA GLY A 66 -1.04 -3.35 10.55
C GLY A 66 -2.04 -3.82 9.48
N ARG A 67 -1.63 -4.05 8.22
CA ARG A 67 -2.52 -4.64 7.18
C ARG A 67 -3.26 -5.87 7.70
N GLN A 68 -2.57 -6.73 8.44
CA GLN A 68 -3.15 -7.96 9.00
C GLN A 68 -4.11 -7.71 10.17
N LEU A 69 -3.92 -6.62 10.93
CA LEU A 69 -4.92 -6.14 11.88
C LEU A 69 -6.17 -5.63 11.15
N GLY A 70 -5.99 -4.93 10.03
CA GLY A 70 -7.09 -4.53 9.14
C GLY A 70 -7.87 -5.73 8.59
N VAL A 71 -7.18 -6.77 8.13
CA VAL A 71 -7.79 -8.05 7.70
C VAL A 71 -8.57 -8.68 8.85
N ARG A 72 -7.99 -8.74 10.07
CA ARG A 72 -8.68 -9.26 11.25
C ARG A 72 -9.95 -8.46 11.58
N SER A 73 -9.89 -7.13 11.56
CA SER A 73 -11.05 -6.28 11.79
C SER A 73 -12.13 -6.48 10.73
N ALA A 74 -11.76 -6.59 9.45
CA ALA A 74 -12.69 -6.89 8.37
C ALA A 74 -13.36 -8.26 8.55
N ARG A 75 -12.59 -9.28 8.93
CA ARG A 75 -13.10 -10.62 9.24
C ARG A 75 -14.04 -10.62 10.44
N ALA A 76 -13.70 -9.88 11.51
CA ALA A 76 -14.56 -9.73 12.68
C ALA A 76 -15.88 -9.00 12.36
N ALA A 77 -15.87 -8.11 11.36
CA ALA A 77 -17.07 -7.44 10.83
C ALA A 77 -17.88 -8.31 9.85
N GLY A 78 -17.47 -9.56 9.59
CA GLY A 78 -18.19 -10.51 8.74
C GLY A 78 -17.79 -10.50 7.26
N ALA A 79 -16.73 -9.78 6.87
CA ALA A 79 -16.27 -9.81 5.47
C ALA A 79 -15.78 -11.20 5.07
N SER A 80 -16.20 -11.72 3.92
CA SER A 80 -15.69 -12.98 3.37
C SER A 80 -14.25 -12.85 2.85
N TRP A 81 -13.55 -13.97 2.70
CA TRP A 81 -12.19 -13.95 2.12
C TRP A 81 -12.16 -13.44 0.68
N SER A 82 -13.24 -13.64 -0.07
CA SER A 82 -13.38 -13.06 -1.41
C SER A 82 -13.47 -11.53 -1.37
N GLN A 83 -14.22 -10.97 -0.42
CA GLN A 83 -14.31 -9.51 -0.23
C GLN A 83 -12.97 -8.92 0.24
N VAL A 84 -12.28 -9.61 1.15
CA VAL A 84 -10.93 -9.21 1.59
C VAL A 84 -9.94 -9.25 0.44
N GLY A 85 -9.91 -10.33 -0.35
CA GLY A 85 -9.06 -10.45 -1.53
C GLY A 85 -9.31 -9.32 -2.53
N ALA A 86 -10.59 -9.06 -2.86
CA ALA A 86 -10.96 -7.97 -3.74
C ALA A 86 -10.50 -6.59 -3.23
N ALA A 87 -10.68 -6.31 -1.93
CA ALA A 87 -10.24 -5.04 -1.32
C ALA A 87 -8.71 -4.87 -1.33
N LEU A 88 -7.97 -5.98 -1.26
CA LEU A 88 -6.50 -5.99 -1.31
C LEU A 88 -5.94 -6.08 -2.73
N GLY A 89 -6.79 -6.21 -3.76
CA GLY A 89 -6.37 -6.40 -5.14
C GLY A 89 -5.71 -7.76 -5.39
N THR A 90 -6.09 -8.80 -4.66
CA THR A 90 -5.51 -10.15 -4.75
C THR A 90 -6.60 -11.24 -4.78
N SER A 91 -6.21 -12.49 -5.01
CA SER A 91 -7.16 -13.60 -4.99
C SER A 91 -7.60 -13.91 -3.55
N LYS A 92 -8.80 -14.49 -3.40
CA LYS A 92 -9.29 -15.03 -2.12
C LYS A 92 -8.25 -15.92 -1.44
N GLN A 93 -7.64 -16.82 -2.21
CA GLN A 93 -6.66 -17.78 -1.72
C GLN A 93 -5.39 -17.07 -1.23
N ALA A 94 -4.86 -16.14 -2.02
CA ALA A 94 -3.67 -15.37 -1.64
C ALA A 94 -3.92 -14.50 -0.39
N ALA A 95 -5.12 -13.92 -0.24
CA ALA A 95 -5.49 -13.16 0.95
C ALA A 95 -5.53 -14.04 2.22
N TRP A 96 -6.09 -15.25 2.10
CA TRP A 96 -6.14 -16.21 3.20
C TRP A 96 -4.73 -16.71 3.57
N GLU A 97 -3.93 -17.17 2.60
CA GLU A 97 -2.57 -17.66 2.84
C GLU A 97 -1.67 -16.59 3.48
N ALA A 98 -1.79 -15.34 3.03
CA ALA A 98 -1.05 -14.23 3.61
C ALA A 98 -1.46 -13.96 5.07
N HIS A 99 -2.75 -14.15 5.42
CA HIS A 99 -3.21 -14.00 6.79
C HIS A 99 -2.80 -15.17 7.69
N THR A 100 -2.93 -16.41 7.21
CA THR A 100 -2.53 -17.62 7.94
C THR A 100 -1.03 -17.58 8.25
N ARG A 101 -0.19 -17.29 7.24
CA ARG A 101 1.26 -17.14 7.45
C ARG A 101 1.58 -16.08 8.51
N TRP A 102 0.87 -14.96 8.50
CA TRP A 102 1.03 -13.95 9.53
C TRP A 102 0.59 -14.41 10.93
N LEU A 103 -0.48 -15.21 11.02
CA LEU A 103 -0.88 -15.82 12.30
C LEU A 103 0.19 -16.80 12.81
N ASP A 104 0.78 -17.61 11.92
CA ASP A 104 1.85 -18.55 12.26
C ASP A 104 3.13 -17.83 12.73
N GLU A 105 3.50 -16.74 12.06
CA GLU A 105 4.60 -15.85 12.46
C GLU A 105 4.35 -15.19 13.83
N GLN A 106 3.09 -15.01 14.21
CA GLN A 106 2.66 -14.40 15.48
C GLN A 106 2.38 -15.44 16.59
N GLY A 107 2.18 -16.71 16.25
CA GLY A 107 1.84 -17.79 17.17
C GLY A 107 2.08 -19.15 16.52
N ALA A 108 3.07 -19.89 17.00
CA ALA A 108 3.43 -21.22 16.50
C ALA A 108 2.22 -22.17 16.41
N GLY A 109 1.80 -22.47 15.17
CA GLY A 109 1.03 -23.65 14.79
C GLY A 109 -0.49 -23.54 14.93
N SER A 110 -1.21 -23.45 13.82
CA SER A 110 -2.60 -23.92 13.72
C SER A 110 -2.94 -24.40 12.30
N ASP A 111 -3.08 -25.72 12.20
CA ASP A 111 -3.83 -26.57 11.25
C ASP A 111 -4.20 -25.99 9.86
N ASP A 112 -3.50 -26.48 8.82
CA ASP A 112 -3.64 -26.04 7.43
C ASP A 112 -4.76 -26.82 6.71
N GLY A 113 -5.94 -26.20 6.64
CA GLY A 113 -7.06 -26.61 5.79
C GLY A 113 -7.40 -25.51 4.78
N PRO A 114 -7.98 -25.83 3.60
CA PRO A 114 -8.26 -24.85 2.55
C PRO A 114 -9.17 -23.72 3.07
N ALA A 115 -9.04 -22.52 2.49
CA ALA A 115 -9.77 -21.32 2.92
C ALA A 115 -11.26 -21.64 3.19
N PRO A 116 -11.83 -21.29 4.37
CA PRO A 116 -13.07 -21.88 4.89
C PRO A 116 -14.34 -21.66 4.04
N ASP A 117 -14.27 -20.83 3.00
CA ASP A 117 -15.35 -20.61 2.04
C ASP A 117 -15.11 -21.34 0.70
N ALA A 118 -14.15 -22.27 0.59
CA ALA A 118 -13.63 -22.81 -0.68
C ALA A 118 -14.58 -23.75 -1.43
N ASP A 119 -15.53 -24.43 -0.79
CA ASP A 119 -16.48 -25.30 -1.48
C ASP A 119 -17.85 -25.31 -0.79
N ARG A 120 -18.77 -24.53 -1.34
CA ARG A 120 -20.21 -24.84 -1.34
C ARG A 120 -20.80 -24.44 -2.69
N VAL A 121 -20.33 -25.08 -3.75
CA VAL A 121 -21.18 -25.29 -4.92
C VAL A 121 -21.94 -26.58 -4.62
N SER A 122 -23.18 -26.44 -4.15
CA SER A 122 -24.09 -27.58 -3.98
C SER A 122 -24.32 -28.26 -5.33
N ALA A 123 -24.24 -29.59 -5.29
CA ALA A 123 -24.56 -30.51 -6.39
C ALA A 123 -25.97 -30.34 -6.95
#